data_AF-A0A117L673-F1
#
_entry.id   AF-A0A117L673-F1
#
_cell.length_a   1.000
_cell.length_b   1.000
_cell.length_c   1.000
_cell.angle_alpha   90.00
_cell.angle_beta   90.00
_cell.angle_gamma   90.00
#
_symmetry.space_group_name_H-M   'P 1'
#
loop_
_entity.id
_entity.type
_entity.pdbx_description
1 polymer ?
#
loop_
_entity_poly.entity_id
_entity_poly.type
_entity_poly.pdbx_seq_one_letter_code
_entity_poly.pdbx_strand_id
1 'polypeptide(L)'
;MKYSWEEFARKMGVEPKILENKEAKLLKKFVDDLIPPTHCQGCQGLDLSIENPVHHPSYELTPACNHECIFCYSNVALKLGKAPKPGYYGWENPYAITVSQYGEPLISPKIVEVNKMLRERFPNARLDLQTNGSFLTKELWQKLDFDLVMISLDAASREKHKMITNADTFENVVNALKIVGADKSVRSVVRTIFMPGI
;
A
#
# COMPACT_ATOMS: atom_id res chain seq x y z
N MET A 1 -10.22 -3.96 -24.26
CA MET A 1 -10.90 -5.11 -24.93
C MET A 1 -12.05 -4.51 -25.75
N LYS A 2 -12.26 -4.92 -27.01
CA LYS A 2 -13.16 -4.21 -27.95
C LYS A 2 -14.68 -4.38 -27.70
N TYR A 3 -15.06 -5.06 -26.63
CA TYR A 3 -16.45 -5.37 -26.26
C TYR A 3 -16.61 -5.32 -24.75
N SER A 4 -17.75 -4.82 -24.28
CA SER A 4 -18.25 -5.02 -22.92
C SER A 4 -18.59 -6.51 -22.68
N TRP A 5 -18.72 -6.90 -21.41
CA TRP A 5 -19.07 -8.28 -21.06
C TRP A 5 -20.44 -8.67 -21.63
N GLU A 6 -21.39 -7.74 -21.63
CA GLU A 6 -22.74 -7.90 -22.16
C GLU A 6 -22.73 -8.09 -23.68
N GLU A 7 -21.91 -7.32 -24.40
CA GLU A 7 -21.74 -7.48 -25.85
C GLU A 7 -21.06 -8.80 -26.21
N PHE A 8 -20.07 -9.22 -25.42
CA PHE A 8 -19.44 -10.52 -25.58
C PHE A 8 -20.43 -11.67 -25.35
N ALA A 9 -21.23 -11.61 -24.29
CA ALA A 9 -22.27 -12.60 -23.97
C ALA A 9 -23.30 -12.71 -25.10
N ARG A 10 -23.81 -11.58 -25.61
CA ARG A 10 -24.77 -11.57 -26.73
C ARG A 10 -24.17 -12.15 -28.01
N LYS A 11 -22.89 -11.89 -28.30
CA LYS A 11 -22.17 -12.51 -29.44
C LYS A 11 -22.05 -14.02 -29.31
N MET A 12 -22.06 -14.55 -28.09
CA MET A 12 -22.06 -15.98 -27.81
C MET A 12 -23.48 -16.59 -27.77
N GLY A 13 -24.51 -15.84 -28.15
CA GLY A 13 -25.91 -16.28 -28.11
C GLY A 13 -26.49 -16.38 -26.70
N VAL A 14 -25.83 -15.77 -25.70
CA VAL A 14 -26.28 -15.74 -24.31
C VAL A 14 -26.90 -14.37 -24.04
N GLU A 15 -28.18 -14.32 -23.65
CA GLU A 15 -28.78 -13.06 -23.20
C GLU A 15 -28.40 -12.80 -21.74
N PRO A 16 -27.58 -11.77 -21.45
CA PRO A 16 -27.15 -11.49 -20.08
C PRO A 16 -28.36 -11.10 -19.24
N LYS A 17 -28.66 -11.91 -18.22
CA LYS A 17 -29.66 -11.56 -17.20
C LYS A 17 -28.96 -10.91 -16.02
N ILE A 18 -29.27 -9.64 -15.78
CA ILE A 18 -28.91 -8.98 -14.52
C ILE A 18 -29.88 -9.52 -13.46
N LEU A 19 -29.40 -10.44 -12.62
CA LEU A 19 -30.17 -10.97 -11.50
C LEU A 19 -30.17 -9.95 -10.36
N GLU A 20 -31.09 -9.00 -10.40
CA GLU A 20 -31.27 -8.02 -9.34
C GLU A 20 -32.34 -8.51 -8.32
N ASN A 21 -31.94 -9.46 -7.46
CA ASN A 21 -32.76 -9.90 -6.33
C ASN A 21 -32.60 -8.97 -5.11
N LYS A 22 -33.33 -9.25 -4.03
CA LYS A 22 -33.30 -8.44 -2.81
C LYS A 22 -31.88 -8.37 -2.22
N GLU A 23 -31.17 -9.49 -2.24
CA GLU A 23 -29.79 -9.63 -1.76
C GLU A 23 -28.82 -8.79 -2.56
N ALA A 24 -28.93 -8.79 -3.90
CA ALA A 24 -28.12 -7.97 -4.79
C ALA A 24 -28.35 -6.47 -4.56
N LYS A 25 -29.60 -6.03 -4.32
CA LYS A 25 -29.92 -4.64 -3.98
C LYS A 25 -29.34 -4.22 -2.62
N LEU A 26 -29.41 -5.12 -1.64
CA LEU A 26 -28.80 -4.90 -0.32
C LEU A 26 -27.28 -4.81 -0.41
N LEU A 27 -26.65 -5.71 -1.15
CA LEU A 27 -25.20 -5.70 -1.38
C LEU A 27 -24.79 -4.43 -2.11
N LYS A 28 -25.50 -4.04 -3.17
CA LYS A 28 -25.22 -2.80 -3.90
C LYS A 28 -25.31 -1.58 -2.98
N LYS A 29 -26.40 -1.44 -2.23
CA LYS A 29 -26.53 -0.35 -1.25
C LYS A 29 -25.41 -0.37 -0.22
N PHE A 30 -25.08 -1.55 0.32
CA PHE A 30 -23.97 -1.69 1.26
C PHE A 30 -22.65 -1.22 0.65
N VAL A 31 -22.34 -1.63 -0.58
CA VAL A 31 -21.12 -1.21 -1.30
C VAL A 31 -21.12 0.28 -1.59
N ASP A 32 -22.26 0.84 -2.02
CA ASP A 32 -22.41 2.28 -2.29
C ASP A 32 -22.25 3.12 -1.01
N ASP A 33 -22.63 2.57 0.14
CA ASP A 33 -22.49 3.21 1.46
C ASP A 33 -21.07 3.02 2.07
N LEU A 34 -20.19 2.22 1.46
CA LEU A 34 -18.83 2.00 1.97
C LEU A 34 -17.97 3.25 1.79
N ILE A 35 -17.46 3.76 2.91
CA ILE A 35 -16.41 4.78 2.88
C ILE A 35 -15.09 4.09 2.52
N PRO A 36 -14.42 4.48 1.42
CA PRO A 36 -13.15 3.88 1.04
C PRO A 36 -12.08 4.15 2.12
N PRO A 37 -11.11 3.23 2.31
CA PRO A 37 -10.00 3.45 3.23
C PRO A 37 -9.29 4.77 2.93
N THR A 38 -8.81 5.47 3.97
CA THR A 38 -8.10 6.75 3.83
C THR A 38 -7.03 6.70 2.74
N HIS A 39 -6.22 5.64 2.71
CA HIS A 39 -5.18 5.43 1.69
C HIS A 39 -5.72 5.52 0.24
N CYS A 40 -6.91 4.97 -0.01
CA CYS A 40 -7.52 4.94 -1.34
C CYS A 40 -8.18 6.27 -1.73
N GLN A 41 -8.41 7.20 -0.80
CA GLN A 41 -8.98 8.50 -1.13
C GLN A 41 -8.09 9.24 -2.12
N GLY A 42 -8.68 9.76 -3.20
CA GLY A 42 -7.95 10.39 -4.32
C GLY A 42 -7.28 9.41 -5.29
N CYS A 43 -7.46 8.09 -5.11
CA CYS A 43 -7.00 7.09 -6.07
C CYS A 43 -7.90 7.08 -7.32
N GLN A 44 -7.29 7.06 -8.49
CA GLN A 44 -8.02 6.93 -9.76
C GLN A 44 -8.81 5.62 -9.85
N GLY A 45 -8.39 4.58 -9.13
CA GLY A 45 -9.12 3.31 -9.07
C GLY A 45 -10.49 3.40 -8.38
N LEU A 46 -10.79 4.52 -7.70
CA LEU A 46 -12.13 4.80 -7.19
C LEU A 46 -13.01 5.55 -8.19
N ASP A 47 -12.43 6.11 -9.25
CA ASP A 47 -13.16 6.84 -10.28
C ASP A 47 -13.45 5.91 -11.46
N LEU A 48 -14.70 5.42 -11.49
CA LEU A 48 -15.18 4.49 -12.53
C LEU A 48 -15.24 5.13 -13.94
N SER A 49 -15.04 6.44 -14.07
CA SER A 49 -14.97 7.11 -15.38
C SER A 49 -13.60 7.00 -16.06
N ILE A 50 -12.56 6.58 -15.32
CA ILE A 50 -11.19 6.47 -15.83
C ILE A 50 -10.98 5.08 -16.43
N GLU A 51 -10.75 5.00 -17.75
CA GLU A 51 -10.58 3.71 -18.46
C GLU A 51 -9.34 2.93 -18.00
N ASN A 52 -8.23 3.63 -17.73
CA ASN A 52 -6.96 3.04 -17.32
C ASN A 52 -6.43 3.75 -16.07
N PRO A 53 -7.01 3.48 -14.89
CA PRO A 53 -6.62 4.16 -13.66
C PRO A 53 -5.19 3.81 -13.29
N VAL A 54 -4.38 4.83 -13.01
CA VAL A 54 -3.05 4.63 -12.44
C VAL A 54 -3.10 4.71 -10.92
N HIS A 55 -2.25 3.93 -10.27
CA HIS A 55 -2.05 4.06 -8.83
C HIS A 55 -1.47 5.44 -8.49
N HIS A 56 -1.67 5.92 -7.26
CA HIS A 56 -1.09 7.20 -6.83
C HIS A 56 0.45 7.15 -6.89
N PRO A 57 1.12 8.32 -7.07
CA PRO A 57 2.55 8.36 -7.22
C PRO A 57 3.33 7.72 -6.10
N SER A 58 4.50 7.20 -6.45
CA SER A 58 5.43 6.67 -5.47
C SER A 58 6.79 7.36 -5.54
N TYR A 59 7.48 7.34 -4.40
CA TYR A 59 8.90 7.60 -4.35
C TYR A 59 9.60 6.35 -3.85
N GLU A 60 10.39 5.71 -4.72
CA GLU A 60 11.20 4.55 -4.35
C GLU A 60 12.58 5.04 -3.88
N LEU A 61 12.97 4.73 -2.64
CA LEU A 61 14.33 5.03 -2.15
C LEU A 61 15.33 3.95 -2.53
N THR A 62 14.88 2.71 -2.49
CA THR A 62 15.72 1.53 -2.70
C THR A 62 14.81 0.35 -3.01
N PRO A 63 15.22 -0.57 -3.88
CA PRO A 63 14.52 -1.84 -4.02
C PRO A 63 14.97 -2.86 -2.95
N ALA A 64 16.00 -2.56 -2.14
CA ALA A 64 16.49 -3.47 -1.10
C ALA A 64 15.52 -3.59 0.08
N CYS A 65 15.49 -4.77 0.71
CA CYS A 65 14.69 -5.06 1.89
C CYS A 65 15.46 -6.00 2.83
N ASN A 66 15.24 -5.88 4.14
CA ASN A 66 15.80 -6.76 5.17
C ASN A 66 14.92 -8.00 5.43
N HIS A 67 13.78 -8.10 4.76
CA HIS A 67 12.91 -9.27 4.77
C HIS A 67 12.96 -9.97 3.41
N GLU A 68 12.75 -11.29 3.41
CA GLU A 68 12.56 -12.10 2.21
C GLU A 68 11.18 -12.78 2.25
N CYS A 69 10.12 -11.98 2.31
CA CYS A 69 8.80 -12.54 2.54
C CYS A 69 8.36 -13.45 1.39
N ILE A 70 7.79 -14.61 1.74
CA ILE A 70 7.36 -15.64 0.77
C ILE A 70 6.26 -15.17 -0.18
N PHE A 71 5.50 -14.14 0.21
CA PHE A 71 4.40 -13.56 -0.56
C PHE A 71 4.78 -12.23 -1.25
N CYS A 72 6.01 -11.75 -1.07
CA CYS A 72 6.41 -10.41 -1.51
C CYS A 72 6.57 -10.35 -3.02
N TYR A 73 5.70 -9.60 -3.70
CA TYR A 73 5.83 -9.36 -5.14
C TYR A 73 7.11 -8.59 -5.50
N SER A 74 7.60 -7.72 -4.60
CA SER A 74 8.83 -6.96 -4.82
C SER A 74 10.06 -7.87 -4.87
N ASN A 75 10.07 -8.95 -4.08
CA ASN A 75 11.11 -9.98 -4.16
C ASN A 75 11.10 -10.67 -5.53
N VAL A 76 9.91 -10.94 -6.10
CA VAL A 76 9.78 -11.48 -7.46
C VAL A 76 10.32 -10.48 -8.49
N ALA A 77 9.96 -9.19 -8.38
CA ALA A 77 10.44 -8.16 -9.30
C ALA A 77 11.97 -8.01 -9.25
N LEU A 78 12.58 -8.06 -8.06
CA LEU A 78 14.02 -8.08 -7.87
C LEU A 78 14.67 -9.29 -8.55
N LYS A 79 14.18 -10.50 -8.28
CA LYS A 79 14.72 -11.76 -8.85
C LYS A 79 14.62 -11.80 -10.37
N LEU A 80 13.63 -11.11 -10.95
CA LEU A 80 13.46 -10.96 -12.40
C LEU A 80 14.23 -9.79 -13.02
N GLY A 81 14.96 -9.00 -12.22
CA GLY A 81 15.67 -7.79 -12.70
C GLY A 81 14.72 -6.68 -13.16
N LYS A 82 13.49 -6.65 -12.64
CA LYS A 82 12.41 -5.71 -12.99
C LYS A 82 12.06 -4.74 -11.87
N ALA A 83 12.81 -4.72 -10.78
CA ALA A 83 12.59 -3.75 -9.70
C ALA A 83 12.81 -2.31 -10.21
N PRO A 84 11.99 -1.34 -9.77
CA PRO A 84 12.17 0.05 -10.14
C PRO A 84 13.50 0.58 -9.59
N LYS A 85 14.02 1.61 -10.26
CA LYS A 85 15.17 2.35 -9.77
C LYS A 85 14.71 3.35 -8.71
N PRO A 86 15.60 3.85 -7.84
CA PRO A 86 15.24 4.94 -6.95
C PRO A 86 14.77 6.17 -7.72
N GLY A 87 13.71 6.82 -7.27
CA GLY A 87 13.16 8.01 -7.89
C GLY A 87 11.67 8.22 -7.65
N TYR A 88 11.18 9.36 -8.16
CA TYR A 88 9.77 9.72 -8.16
C TYR A 88 9.08 9.18 -9.42
N TYR A 89 7.97 8.47 -9.22
CA TYR A 89 7.14 7.89 -10.24
C TYR A 89 5.73 8.48 -10.13
N GLY A 90 5.45 9.56 -10.85
CA GLY A 90 4.18 10.26 -10.76
C GLY A 90 4.09 11.52 -11.61
N TRP A 91 3.12 12.37 -11.28
CA TRP A 91 2.82 13.63 -11.96
C TRP A 91 3.02 14.84 -11.04
N GLU A 92 2.85 16.07 -11.55
CA GLU A 92 3.26 17.31 -10.87
C GLU A 92 2.37 17.71 -9.69
N ASN A 93 1.10 17.31 -9.67
CA ASN A 93 0.13 17.69 -8.63
C ASN A 93 -0.62 16.47 -8.10
N PRO A 94 0.05 15.59 -7.36
CA PRO A 94 -0.58 14.40 -6.81
C PRO A 94 -1.43 14.73 -5.58
N TYR A 95 -2.53 14.02 -5.42
CA TYR A 95 -3.29 14.03 -4.17
C TYR A 95 -2.51 13.39 -3.02
N ALA A 96 -1.81 12.29 -3.32
CA ALA A 96 -0.99 11.56 -2.35
C ALA A 96 0.28 11.02 -3.02
N ILE A 97 1.35 10.87 -2.24
CA ILE A 97 2.60 10.24 -2.66
C ILE A 97 2.94 9.16 -1.63
N THR A 98 3.17 7.94 -2.10
CA THR A 98 3.65 6.84 -1.25
C THR A 98 5.15 6.69 -1.32
N VAL A 99 5.80 6.78 -0.16
CA VAL A 99 7.20 6.40 0.00
C VAL A 99 7.30 4.88 0.15
N SER A 100 7.98 4.29 -0.83
CA SER A 100 8.20 2.87 -1.06
C SER A 100 6.97 2.04 -1.42
N GLN A 101 7.04 1.36 -2.55
CA GLN A 101 6.18 0.23 -2.89
C GLN A 101 6.99 -1.06 -3.03
N TYR A 102 8.28 -0.99 -3.32
CA TYR A 102 9.09 -2.18 -3.60
C TYR A 102 10.00 -2.59 -2.43
N GLY A 103 10.90 -1.71 -1.97
CA GLY A 103 11.86 -2.02 -0.92
C GLY A 103 11.42 -1.60 0.48
N GLU A 104 12.33 -1.72 1.44
CA GLU A 104 12.16 -1.18 2.79
C GLU A 104 12.79 0.23 2.86
N PRO A 105 11.98 1.30 2.96
CA PRO A 105 12.50 2.66 2.92
C PRO A 105 13.39 3.00 4.11
N LEU A 106 13.16 2.41 5.29
CA LEU A 106 13.89 2.75 6.52
C LEU A 106 15.33 2.20 6.54
N ILE A 107 15.73 1.34 5.58
CA ILE A 107 17.14 0.97 5.37
C ILE A 107 17.92 2.13 4.75
N SER A 108 17.25 3.00 4.00
CA SER A 108 17.92 4.08 3.28
C SER A 108 18.31 5.20 4.25
N PRO A 109 19.60 5.62 4.28
CA PRO A 109 20.02 6.75 5.09
C PRO A 109 19.41 8.08 4.62
N LYS A 110 18.80 8.10 3.43
CA LYS A 110 18.19 9.29 2.81
C LYS A 110 16.72 9.50 3.17
N ILE A 111 16.10 8.62 3.98
CA ILE A 111 14.66 8.70 4.24
C ILE A 111 14.21 10.07 4.80
N VAL A 112 14.97 10.62 5.74
CA VAL A 112 14.67 11.94 6.34
C VAL A 112 14.82 13.06 5.30
N GLU A 113 15.89 13.04 4.52
CA GLU A 113 16.14 14.02 3.45
C GLU A 113 15.05 13.99 2.39
N VAL A 114 14.68 12.78 1.92
CA VAL A 114 13.64 12.57 0.92
C VAL A 114 12.27 12.97 1.44
N ASN A 115 11.94 12.61 2.68
CA ASN A 115 10.67 13.00 3.30
C ASN A 115 10.53 14.53 3.36
N LYS A 116 11.57 15.24 3.81
CA LYS A 116 11.60 16.71 3.81
C LYS A 116 11.48 17.28 2.40
N MET A 117 12.25 16.78 1.44
CA MET A 117 12.20 17.22 0.04
C MET A 117 10.80 17.03 -0.56
N LEU A 118 10.14 15.90 -0.29
CA LEU A 118 8.78 15.63 -0.79
C LEU A 118 7.77 16.61 -0.17
N ARG A 119 7.87 16.88 1.14
CA ARG A 119 6.97 17.84 1.79
C ARG A 119 7.16 19.26 1.25
N GLU A 120 8.41 19.68 1.02
CA GLU A 120 8.71 20.99 0.43
C GLU A 120 8.22 21.11 -1.02
N ARG A 121 8.40 20.06 -1.83
CA ARG A 121 8.04 20.06 -3.24
C ARG A 121 6.54 19.89 -3.48
N PHE A 122 5.85 19.15 -2.60
CA PHE A 122 4.44 18.82 -2.73
C PHE A 122 3.70 19.15 -1.43
N PRO A 123 3.61 20.44 -1.04
CA PRO A 123 3.08 20.85 0.26
C PRO A 123 1.60 20.49 0.47
N ASN A 124 0.86 20.29 -0.62
CA ASN A 124 -0.56 19.94 -0.58
C ASN A 124 -0.83 18.44 -0.75
N ALA A 125 0.21 17.65 -1.03
CA ALA A 125 0.05 16.21 -1.20
C ALA A 125 0.11 15.51 0.16
N ARG A 126 -0.76 14.49 0.33
CA ARG A 126 -0.65 13.57 1.45
C ARG A 126 0.59 12.70 1.29
N LEU A 127 1.45 12.61 2.30
CA LEU A 127 2.61 11.74 2.28
C LEU A 127 2.32 10.45 3.05
N ASP A 128 2.42 9.34 2.34
CA ASP A 128 2.20 7.99 2.87
C ASP A 128 3.55 7.28 3.04
N LEU A 129 3.74 6.55 4.13
CA LEU A 129 4.87 5.64 4.31
C LEU A 129 4.37 4.19 4.29
N GLN A 130 4.98 3.34 3.46
CA GLN A 130 4.85 1.88 3.59
C GLN A 130 6.17 1.30 4.06
N THR A 131 6.13 0.54 5.15
CA THR A 131 7.32 -0.03 5.77
C THR A 131 6.97 -1.34 6.48
N ASN A 132 7.93 -2.25 6.59
CA ASN A 132 7.85 -3.36 7.53
C ASN A 132 8.02 -2.89 8.99
N GLY A 133 8.49 -1.67 9.22
CA GLY A 133 8.63 -1.04 10.52
C GLY A 133 9.81 -1.52 11.36
N SER A 134 10.59 -2.52 10.91
CA SER A 134 11.61 -3.16 11.77
C SER A 134 12.77 -2.23 12.16
N PHE A 135 12.99 -1.16 11.40
CA PHE A 135 14.00 -0.14 11.70
C PHE A 135 13.43 1.15 12.30
N LEU A 136 12.12 1.23 12.52
CA LEU A 136 11.52 2.44 13.06
C LEU A 136 11.83 2.60 14.54
N THR A 137 12.59 3.64 14.88
CA THR A 137 12.86 4.06 16.25
C THR A 137 12.12 5.36 16.57
N LYS A 138 11.97 5.67 17.86
CA LYS A 138 11.37 6.95 18.29
C LYS A 138 12.18 8.15 17.78
N GLU A 139 13.50 8.05 17.81
CA GLU A 139 14.40 9.12 17.31
C GLU A 139 14.23 9.34 15.80
N LEU A 140 14.10 8.26 15.03
CA LEU A 140 13.83 8.36 13.60
C LEU A 140 12.44 8.95 13.35
N TRP A 141 11.41 8.47 14.07
CA TRP A 141 10.03 8.94 13.92
C TRP A 141 9.91 10.46 14.14
N GLN A 142 10.62 11.02 15.12
CA GLN A 142 10.64 12.47 15.39
C GLN A 142 11.19 13.32 14.24
N LYS A 143 11.87 12.71 13.26
CA LYS A 143 12.46 13.39 12.09
C LYS A 143 11.63 13.20 10.82
N LEU A 144 10.54 12.42 10.88
CA LEU A 144 9.70 12.09 9.74
C LEU A 144 8.35 12.83 9.84
N ASP A 145 7.87 13.33 8.70
CA ASP A 145 6.59 14.00 8.55
C ASP A 145 5.77 13.24 7.49
N PHE A 146 4.92 12.33 7.97
CA PHE A 146 3.98 11.56 7.15
C PHE A 146 2.57 11.74 7.67
N ASP A 147 1.61 11.81 6.76
CA ASP A 147 0.18 11.93 7.09
C ASP A 147 -0.46 10.56 7.35
N LEU A 148 0.06 9.52 6.69
CA LEU A 148 -0.41 8.15 6.81
C LEU A 148 0.76 7.17 6.81
N VAL A 149 0.74 6.22 7.74
CA VAL A 149 1.78 5.20 7.86
C VAL A 149 1.17 3.81 7.89
N MET A 150 1.65 2.96 6.99
CA MET A 150 1.22 1.58 6.82
C MET A 150 2.38 0.66 7.23
N ILE A 151 2.19 -0.06 8.34
CA ILE A 151 3.19 -0.99 8.87
C ILE A 151 2.74 -2.43 8.64
N SER A 152 3.60 -3.22 7.99
CA SER A 152 3.38 -4.64 7.76
C SER A 152 3.76 -5.47 8.98
N LEU A 153 2.76 -5.90 9.76
CA LEU A 153 2.92 -6.85 10.87
C LEU A 153 3.04 -8.30 10.36
N ASP A 154 2.33 -8.58 9.26
CA ASP A 154 2.29 -9.83 8.51
C ASP A 154 1.75 -11.06 9.24
N ALA A 155 2.01 -11.24 10.53
CA ALA A 155 1.53 -12.40 11.29
C ALA A 155 1.17 -12.04 12.74
N ALA A 156 0.37 -12.90 13.39
CA ALA A 156 -0.08 -12.69 14.77
C ALA A 156 0.96 -13.11 15.84
N SER A 157 2.04 -13.80 15.47
CA SER A 157 3.07 -14.26 16.40
C SER A 157 4.46 -14.10 15.81
N ARG A 158 5.47 -14.01 16.69
CA ARG A 158 6.89 -13.95 16.32
C ARG A 158 7.33 -15.13 15.45
N GLU A 159 6.91 -16.34 15.81
CA GLU A 159 7.22 -17.57 15.08
C GLU A 159 6.71 -17.50 13.63
N LYS A 160 5.42 -17.17 13.46
CA LYS A 160 4.80 -17.07 12.13
C LYS A 160 5.37 -15.91 11.34
N HIS A 161 5.63 -14.77 11.98
CA HIS A 161 6.28 -13.63 11.34
C HIS A 161 7.64 -14.05 10.78
N LYS A 162 8.49 -14.68 11.60
CA LYS A 162 9.81 -15.18 11.17
C LYS A 162 9.70 -16.19 10.04
N MET A 163 8.72 -17.10 10.09
CA MET A 163 8.48 -18.08 9.03
C MET A 163 8.12 -17.40 7.70
N ILE A 164 7.27 -16.37 7.76
CA ILE A 164 6.73 -15.69 6.57
C ILE A 164 7.73 -14.70 5.98
N THR A 165 8.44 -13.92 6.81
CA THR A 165 9.33 -12.82 6.40
C THR A 165 10.79 -13.24 6.27
N ASN A 166 11.14 -14.44 6.75
CA ASN A 166 12.51 -14.92 6.93
C ASN A 166 13.37 -14.00 7.81
N ALA A 167 12.74 -13.24 8.73
CA ALA A 167 13.41 -12.28 9.60
C ALA A 167 12.84 -12.30 11.01
N ASP A 168 13.72 -12.26 12.02
CA ASP A 168 13.32 -12.27 13.42
C ASP A 168 13.13 -10.85 13.98
N THR A 169 12.15 -10.13 13.42
CA THR A 169 11.93 -8.69 13.67
C THR A 169 10.58 -8.35 14.32
N PHE A 170 9.79 -9.35 14.71
CA PHE A 170 8.41 -9.16 15.20
C PHE A 170 8.30 -8.10 16.31
N GLU A 171 9.19 -8.17 17.31
CA GLU A 171 9.19 -7.21 18.43
C GLU A 171 9.51 -5.78 17.97
N ASN A 172 10.42 -5.63 17.00
CA ASN A 172 10.72 -4.33 16.40
C ASN A 172 9.50 -3.75 15.69
N VAL A 173 8.78 -4.58 14.94
CA VAL A 173 7.54 -4.17 14.25
C VAL A 173 6.46 -3.78 15.25
N VAL A 174 6.24 -4.58 16.30
CA VAL A 174 5.29 -4.25 17.38
C VAL A 174 5.69 -2.94 18.09
N ASN A 175 6.98 -2.70 18.29
CA ASN A 175 7.46 -1.43 18.84
C ASN A 175 7.19 -0.25 17.90
N ALA A 176 7.41 -0.42 16.59
CA ALA A 176 7.07 0.60 15.59
C ALA A 176 5.56 0.94 15.61
N LEU A 177 4.70 -0.07 15.71
CA LEU A 177 3.25 0.11 15.84
C LEU A 177 2.88 0.92 17.09
N LYS A 178 3.57 0.69 18.23
CA LYS A 178 3.36 1.47 19.46
C LYS A 178 3.80 2.92 19.30
N ILE A 179 4.95 3.17 18.65
CA ILE A 179 5.46 4.51 18.39
C ILE A 179 4.47 5.30 17.54
N VAL A 180 4.08 4.75 16.38
CA VAL A 180 3.16 5.44 15.46
C VAL A 180 1.75 5.53 16.04
N GLY A 181 1.25 4.51 16.73
CA GLY A 181 -0.09 4.51 17.34
C GLY A 181 -0.26 5.50 18.51
N ALA A 182 0.84 5.90 19.14
CA ALA A 182 0.85 6.94 20.16
C ALA A 182 0.71 8.35 19.56
N ASP A 183 1.14 8.54 18.31
CA ASP A 183 1.06 9.82 17.61
C ASP A 183 -0.36 10.03 17.06
N LYS A 184 -1.03 11.11 17.49
CA LYS A 184 -2.41 11.42 17.07
C LYS A 184 -2.48 12.32 15.85
N SER A 185 -1.34 12.82 15.38
CA SER A 185 -1.26 13.66 14.18
C SER A 185 -1.25 12.82 12.88
N VAL A 186 -0.94 11.52 12.99
CA VAL A 186 -0.81 10.60 11.85
C VAL A 186 -1.92 9.56 11.81
N ARG A 187 -2.33 9.16 10.61
CA ARG A 187 -3.17 7.98 10.42
C ARG A 187 -2.30 6.73 10.35
N SER A 188 -2.38 5.86 11.36
CA SER A 188 -1.74 4.56 11.33
C SER A 188 -2.64 3.46 10.75
N VAL A 189 -2.04 2.56 9.98
CA VAL A 189 -2.68 1.37 9.40
C VAL A 189 -1.77 0.17 9.65
N VAL A 190 -2.35 -0.91 10.18
CA VAL A 190 -1.66 -2.19 10.34
C VAL A 190 -2.05 -3.08 9.17
N ARG A 191 -1.06 -3.63 8.48
CA ARG A 191 -1.26 -4.64 7.43
C ARG A 191 -0.84 -5.99 7.96
N THR A 192 -1.68 -6.98 7.67
CA THR A 192 -1.42 -8.37 8.01
C THR A 192 -1.92 -9.23 6.87
N ILE A 193 -1.39 -10.44 6.78
CA ILE A 193 -1.81 -11.43 5.82
C ILE A 193 -2.31 -12.66 6.57
N PHE A 194 -3.23 -13.37 5.94
CA PHE A 194 -3.66 -14.67 6.41
C PHE A 194 -3.27 -15.71 5.35
N MET A 195 -2.35 -16.60 5.71
CA MET A 195 -1.92 -17.70 4.85
C MET A 195 -2.35 -19.02 5.49
N PRO A 196 -3.43 -19.67 5.01
CA PRO A 196 -3.85 -20.95 5.53
C PRO A 196 -2.70 -21.97 5.53
N GLY A 197 -2.49 -22.64 6.66
CA GLY A 197 -1.41 -23.63 6.83
C GLY A 197 -0.08 -23.05 7.33
N ILE A 198 0.01 -21.73 7.54
CA ILE A 198 1.11 -21.04 8.20
C ILE A 198 0.58 -20.31 9.43
#